data_AF-A0A838WWV7-F1
#
_entry.id   AF-A0A838WWV7-F1
#
_cell.length_a   1.000
_cell.length_b   1.000
_cell.length_c   1.000
_cell.angle_alpha   90.00
_cell.angle_beta   90.00
_cell.angle_gamma   90.00
#
_symmetry.space_group_name_H-M   'P 1'
#
loop_
_entity.id
_entity.type
_entity.pdbx_description
1 polymer ?
#
loop_
_entity_poly.entity_id
_entity_poly.type
_entity_poly.pdbx_seq_one_letter_code
_entity_poly.pdbx_strand_id
1 'polypeptide(L)'
;MVTNYRLIMLALVQGRSWSQITSDLGCSRSSIDKASRVLRSTGMDEDTITALSPQELSELFPDNRRRDSDAFVEPDFAGIAARRRRGERVTLKVEHHKYTRRQATSGQQHYSYRQFCALFENYVDVNDLTALLTHAPGEELCVDWSGETMAVVDPLTGVSVQAYVFVASLPHSGLIHASAWPDMRMRSWLCAHRDALDYIGGVPVRIVPDNASTATNQITRGATVREVNERYQQFAEFYGCGITPARPGKPRDKAHVEKAVDIVQTWVAEALSGQEFSTFDALNAAIAAQVDWINDREGFRGRNASRRQLFVESEAEALRPLPQQRWSYSTWRKAKAGVNYHVQVEKHFYSVPWSFAGKSVDVQIF
;
A
#
# COMPACT_ATOMS: atom_id res chain seq x y z
N MET A 1 2.14 13.39 -24.88
CA MET A 1 2.05 13.29 -26.36
C MET A 1 2.65 14.54 -26.96
N VAL A 2 3.67 14.40 -27.82
CA VAL A 2 4.28 15.53 -28.54
C VAL A 2 3.41 15.80 -29.76
N THR A 3 2.92 17.03 -29.92
CA THR A 3 2.09 17.44 -31.06
C THR A 3 2.91 17.41 -32.35
N ASN A 4 2.50 16.62 -33.34
CA ASN A 4 3.20 16.56 -34.64
C ASN A 4 2.70 17.66 -35.57
N TYR A 5 3.36 18.82 -35.53
CA TYR A 5 2.96 19.99 -36.32
C TYR A 5 3.08 19.78 -37.84
N ARG A 6 3.98 18.92 -38.33
CA ARG A 6 4.08 18.61 -39.77
C ARG A 6 2.81 17.95 -40.29
N LEU A 7 2.30 16.94 -39.58
CA LEU A 7 1.08 16.24 -39.97
C LEU A 7 -0.15 17.14 -39.92
N ILE A 8 -0.22 18.05 -38.94
CA ILE A 8 -1.29 19.04 -38.85
C ILE A 8 -1.24 20.00 -40.05
N MET A 9 -0.05 20.47 -40.44
CA MET A 9 0.12 21.37 -41.58
C MET A 9 -0.26 20.70 -42.91
N LEU A 10 0.18 19.46 -43.16
CA LEU A 10 -0.19 18.70 -44.36
C LEU A 10 -1.70 18.48 -44.45
N ALA A 11 -2.34 18.11 -43.34
CA ALA A 11 -3.78 17.91 -43.30
C ALA A 11 -4.58 19.19 -43.59
N LEU A 12 -4.06 20.36 -43.18
CA LEU A 12 -4.65 21.66 -43.48
C LEU A 12 -4.52 22.03 -44.96
N VAL A 13 -3.36 21.77 -45.58
CA VAL A 13 -3.14 22.02 -47.02
C VAL A 13 -3.99 21.10 -47.90
N GLN A 14 -4.19 19.85 -47.47
CA GLN A 14 -5.10 18.88 -48.11
C GLN A 14 -6.60 19.21 -47.93
N GLY A 15 -6.94 20.33 -47.28
CA GLY A 15 -8.32 20.78 -47.12
C GLY A 15 -9.15 20.01 -46.08
N ARG A 16 -8.51 19.25 -45.17
CA ARG A 16 -9.24 18.53 -44.11
C ARG A 16 -9.86 19.49 -43.10
N SER A 17 -11.04 19.15 -42.61
CA SER A 17 -11.72 19.95 -41.59
C SER A 17 -11.04 19.82 -40.22
N TRP A 18 -11.18 20.85 -39.37
CA TRP A 18 -10.58 20.85 -38.03
C TRP A 18 -11.08 19.69 -37.14
N SER A 19 -12.31 19.24 -37.36
CA SER A 19 -12.88 18.09 -36.65
C SER A 19 -12.19 16.79 -37.04
N GLN A 20 -11.92 16.60 -38.34
CA GLN A 20 -11.18 15.43 -38.84
C GLN A 20 -9.74 15.43 -38.33
N ILE A 21 -9.06 16.58 -38.37
CA ILE A 21 -7.67 16.69 -37.89
C ILE A 21 -7.56 16.39 -36.39
N THR A 22 -8.53 16.87 -35.59
CA THR A 22 -8.59 16.59 -34.15
C THR A 22 -8.79 15.09 -33.88
N SER A 23 -9.67 14.44 -34.64
CA SER A 23 -9.97 13.01 -34.52
C SER A 23 -8.80 12.13 -34.96
N ASP A 24 -8.18 12.45 -36.09
CA ASP A 24 -7.14 11.62 -36.72
C ASP A 24 -5.78 11.74 -36.02
N LEU A 25 -5.44 12.94 -35.54
CA LEU A 25 -4.10 13.25 -34.97
C LEU A 25 -4.12 13.43 -33.45
N GLY A 26 -5.29 13.35 -32.80
CA GLY A 26 -5.42 13.50 -31.35
C GLY A 26 -4.93 14.85 -30.79
N CYS A 27 -4.89 15.89 -31.63
CA CYS A 27 -4.31 17.19 -31.28
C CYS A 27 -5.38 18.21 -30.84
N SER A 28 -5.01 19.18 -30.00
CA SER A 28 -5.93 20.24 -29.58
C SER A 28 -6.27 21.22 -30.71
N ARG A 29 -7.47 21.82 -30.67
CA ARG A 29 -7.87 22.92 -31.57
C ARG A 29 -6.88 24.10 -31.53
N SER A 30 -6.28 24.37 -30.38
CA SER A 30 -5.24 25.40 -30.23
C SER A 30 -3.95 25.07 -30.99
N SER A 31 -3.64 23.80 -31.20
CA SER A 31 -2.50 23.37 -32.01
C SER A 31 -2.78 23.52 -33.51
N ILE A 32 -4.01 23.20 -33.94
CA ILE A 32 -4.48 23.40 -35.31
C ILE A 32 -4.49 24.90 -35.66
N ASP A 33 -4.96 25.75 -34.75
CA ASP A 33 -4.99 27.19 -34.94
C ASP A 33 -3.58 27.79 -35.10
N LYS A 34 -2.62 27.33 -34.30
CA LYS A 34 -1.20 27.72 -34.45
C LYS A 34 -0.65 27.32 -35.82
N ALA A 35 -0.87 26.08 -36.25
CA ALA A 35 -0.40 25.58 -37.55
C ALA A 35 -1.04 26.35 -38.72
N SER A 36 -2.35 26.65 -38.63
CA SER A 36 -3.08 27.45 -39.60
C SER A 36 -2.52 28.87 -39.73
N ARG A 37 -2.16 29.51 -38.61
CA ARG A 37 -1.53 30.84 -38.62
C ARG A 37 -0.15 30.82 -39.28
N VAL A 38 0.67 29.82 -38.98
CA VAL A 38 1.98 29.65 -39.62
C VAL A 38 1.81 29.48 -41.13
N LEU A 39 0.95 28.56 -41.58
CA LEU A 39 0.68 28.35 -43.01
C LEU A 39 0.19 29.60 -43.73
N ARG A 40 -0.68 30.40 -43.10
CA ARG A 40 -1.15 31.69 -43.68
C ARG A 40 -0.03 32.72 -43.81
N SER A 41 0.92 32.72 -42.88
CA SER A 41 2.05 33.65 -42.89
C SER A 41 3.17 33.26 -43.84
N THR A 42 3.40 31.96 -44.05
CA THR A 42 4.51 31.45 -44.85
C THR A 42 4.11 31.03 -46.26
N GLY A 43 2.82 30.74 -46.50
CA GLY A 43 2.31 30.33 -47.82
C GLY A 43 2.85 28.98 -48.30
N MET A 44 3.35 28.13 -47.39
CA MET A 44 3.99 26.85 -47.73
C MET A 44 2.99 25.87 -48.37
N ASP A 45 3.43 25.22 -49.46
CA ASP A 45 2.74 24.12 -50.12
C ASP A 45 3.15 22.75 -49.55
N GLU A 46 2.52 21.69 -50.04
CA GLU A 46 2.70 20.32 -49.53
C GLU A 46 4.15 19.83 -49.66
N ASP A 47 4.81 20.17 -50.76
CA ASP A 47 6.21 19.81 -51.03
C ASP A 47 7.16 20.56 -50.08
N THR A 48 6.92 21.85 -49.86
CA THR A 48 7.71 22.66 -48.92
C THR A 48 7.58 22.15 -47.48
N ILE A 49 6.36 21.79 -47.04
CA ILE A 49 6.12 21.29 -45.68
C ILE A 49 6.82 19.95 -45.45
N THR A 50 6.84 19.09 -46.47
CA THR A 50 7.47 17.77 -46.40
C THR A 50 8.99 17.89 -46.37
N ALA A 51 9.55 18.90 -47.06
CA ALA A 51 10.98 19.19 -47.11
C ALA A 51 11.52 19.88 -45.85
N LEU A 52 10.68 20.47 -44.99
CA LEU A 52 11.12 21.12 -43.75
C LEU A 52 11.94 20.16 -42.89
N SER A 53 13.13 20.59 -42.48
CA SER A 53 13.93 19.85 -41.50
C SER A 53 13.28 19.89 -40.10
N PRO A 54 13.64 18.96 -39.20
CA PRO A 54 13.19 19.02 -37.80
C PRO A 54 13.55 20.34 -37.09
N GLN A 55 14.67 20.96 -37.47
CA GLN A 55 15.13 22.24 -36.91
C GLN A 55 14.24 23.40 -37.35
N GLU A 56 13.96 23.52 -38.65
CA GLU A 56 13.07 24.56 -39.20
C GLU A 56 11.64 24.41 -38.65
N LEU A 57 11.16 23.17 -38.48
CA LEU A 57 9.87 22.92 -37.85
C LEU A 57 9.83 23.38 -36.38
N SER A 58 10.94 23.23 -35.65
CA SER A 58 11.06 23.70 -34.26
C SER A 58 11.11 25.23 -34.15
N GLU A 59 11.70 25.91 -35.14
CA GLU A 59 11.76 27.38 -35.20
C GLU A 59 10.39 27.99 -35.51
N LEU A 60 9.56 27.32 -36.30
CA LEU A 60 8.19 27.74 -36.61
C LEU A 60 7.22 27.57 -35.43
N PHE A 61 7.51 26.63 -34.51
CA PHE A 61 6.67 26.32 -33.34
C PHE A 61 7.50 26.33 -32.05
N PRO A 62 8.05 27.47 -31.63
CA PRO A 62 8.88 27.55 -30.43
C PRO A 62 8.06 27.19 -29.18
N ASP A 63 8.53 26.21 -28.40
CA ASP A 63 7.96 25.92 -27.09
C ASP A 63 8.40 27.02 -26.11
N ASN A 64 7.56 28.05 -25.95
CA ASN A 64 7.83 29.18 -25.05
C ASN A 64 7.83 28.81 -23.55
N ARG A 65 7.81 27.52 -23.19
CA ARG A 65 8.16 27.08 -21.83
C ARG A 65 9.67 27.15 -21.62
N ARG A 66 10.24 28.36 -21.63
CA ARG A 66 11.60 28.58 -21.12
C ARG A 66 11.63 28.25 -19.63
N ARG A 67 12.20 27.09 -19.28
CA ARG A 67 12.88 26.95 -17.99
C ARG A 67 14.29 27.49 -18.25
N ASP A 68 14.59 28.69 -17.77
CA ASP A 68 15.97 29.17 -17.72
C ASP A 68 16.74 28.29 -16.73
N SER A 69 17.24 27.14 -17.21
CA SER A 69 18.15 26.27 -16.46
C SER A 69 19.43 27.02 -16.06
N ASP A 70 19.85 27.98 -16.89
CA ASP A 70 21.13 28.67 -16.77
C ASP A 70 21.11 29.77 -15.71
N ALA A 71 19.93 30.19 -15.26
CA ALA A 71 19.75 31.21 -14.22
C ALA A 71 20.00 30.67 -12.80
N PHE A 72 20.14 29.35 -12.63
CA PHE A 72 20.32 28.73 -11.32
C PHE A 72 21.57 27.85 -11.28
N VAL A 73 22.24 27.82 -10.12
CA VAL A 73 23.34 26.89 -9.87
C VAL A 73 22.80 25.46 -9.89
N GLU A 74 23.46 24.55 -10.62
CA GLU A 74 23.00 23.17 -10.73
C GLU A 74 23.27 22.36 -9.43
N PRO A 75 22.24 21.74 -8.83
CA PRO A 75 22.41 20.85 -7.69
C PRO A 75 23.07 19.52 -8.08
N ASP A 76 23.95 18.99 -7.22
CA ASP A 76 24.50 17.64 -7.38
C ASP A 76 23.56 16.56 -6.84
N PHE A 77 22.45 16.33 -7.54
CA PHE A 77 21.48 15.31 -7.14
C PHE A 77 22.02 13.89 -7.29
N ALA A 78 22.89 13.64 -8.28
CA ALA A 78 23.52 12.35 -8.49
C ALA A 78 24.41 11.95 -7.30
N GLY A 79 25.26 12.87 -6.82
CA GLY A 79 26.11 12.65 -5.64
C GLY A 79 25.31 12.48 -4.37
N ILE A 80 24.26 13.27 -4.16
CA ILE A 80 23.33 13.13 -3.01
C ILE A 80 22.67 11.75 -3.04
N ALA A 81 22.18 11.30 -4.20
CA ALA A 81 21.54 9.99 -4.35
C ALA A 81 22.53 8.82 -4.20
N ALA A 82 23.76 8.94 -4.72
CA ALA A 82 24.79 7.93 -4.56
C ALA A 82 25.18 7.73 -3.09
N ARG A 83 25.34 8.82 -2.34
CA ARG A 83 25.61 8.78 -0.89
C ARG A 83 24.47 8.12 -0.11
N ARG A 84 23.21 8.44 -0.47
CA ARG A 84 22.03 7.77 0.09
C ARG A 84 22.00 6.28 -0.20
N ARG A 85 22.34 5.86 -1.42
CA ARG A 85 22.42 4.43 -1.80
C ARG A 85 23.47 3.65 -1.02
N ARG A 86 24.57 4.30 -0.61
CA ARG A 86 25.60 3.69 0.24
C ARG A 86 25.23 3.63 1.73
N GLY A 87 24.02 4.04 2.12
CA GLY A 87 23.56 4.02 3.51
C GLY A 87 24.10 5.18 4.36
N GLU A 88 24.69 6.21 3.76
CA GLU A 88 25.17 7.38 4.50
C GLU A 88 23.99 8.20 5.06
N ARG A 89 24.18 8.82 6.23
CA ARG A 89 23.19 9.74 6.80
C ARG A 89 23.16 11.06 6.00
N VAL A 90 22.18 11.19 5.10
CA VAL A 90 22.03 12.35 4.20
C VAL A 90 20.70 13.09 4.44
N THR A 91 20.76 14.26 5.05
CA THR A 91 19.61 15.15 5.27
C THR A 91 19.51 16.20 4.17
N LEU A 92 18.38 16.30 3.44
CA LEU A 92 18.20 17.29 2.36
C LEU A 92 18.41 18.74 2.83
N LYS A 93 18.06 19.06 4.07
CA LYS A 93 18.31 20.38 4.67
C LYS A 93 19.81 20.71 4.77
N VAL A 94 20.64 19.72 5.08
CA VAL A 94 22.10 19.89 5.14
C VAL A 94 22.69 19.98 3.73
N GLU A 95 22.19 19.18 2.79
CA GLU A 95 22.63 19.22 1.39
C GLU A 95 22.23 20.53 0.70
N HIS A 96 21.04 21.07 0.98
CA HIS A 96 20.62 22.40 0.53
C HIS A 96 21.53 23.51 1.09
N HIS A 97 21.90 23.42 2.37
CA HIS A 97 22.85 24.37 2.98
C HIS A 97 24.26 24.29 2.36
N LYS A 98 24.71 23.09 1.95
CA LYS A 98 25.96 22.94 1.20
C LYS A 98 25.84 23.51 -0.21
N TYR A 99 24.69 23.31 -0.86
CA TYR A 99 24.38 23.83 -2.19
C TYR A 99 24.39 25.35 -2.22
N THR A 100 23.76 26.04 -1.25
CA THR A 100 23.75 27.51 -1.18
C THR A 100 25.11 28.15 -0.92
N ARG A 101 26.11 27.36 -0.54
CA ARG A 101 27.51 27.78 -0.37
C ARG A 101 28.38 27.53 -1.59
N ARG A 102 27.85 26.94 -2.66
CA ARG A 102 28.57 26.80 -3.92
C ARG A 102 28.75 28.17 -4.57
N GLN A 103 29.84 28.34 -5.29
CA GLN A 103 30.06 29.58 -6.05
C GLN A 103 29.04 29.67 -7.18
N ALA A 104 28.32 30.79 -7.22
CA ALA A 104 27.44 31.15 -8.32
C ALA A 104 28.24 31.97 -9.34
N THR A 105 28.11 31.66 -10.63
CA THR A 105 28.64 32.51 -11.70
C THR A 105 27.78 33.78 -11.79
N SER A 106 28.32 34.86 -12.38
CA SER A 106 27.62 36.15 -12.49
C SER A 106 26.21 35.98 -13.09
N GLY A 107 25.19 36.32 -12.30
CA GLY A 107 23.78 36.23 -12.68
C GLY A 107 23.04 34.97 -12.20
N GLN A 108 23.74 33.97 -11.63
CA GLN A 108 23.11 32.74 -11.14
C GLN A 108 22.60 32.89 -9.70
N GLN A 109 21.44 32.30 -9.44
CA GLN A 109 20.84 32.20 -8.11
C GLN A 109 20.81 30.75 -7.62
N HIS A 110 20.59 30.56 -6.31
CA HIS A 110 20.37 29.24 -5.74
C HIS A 110 18.87 28.97 -5.60
N TYR A 111 18.44 27.73 -5.86
CA TYR A 111 17.08 27.31 -5.57
C TYR A 111 16.72 27.49 -4.08
N SER A 112 15.47 27.89 -3.84
CA SER A 112 14.88 27.83 -2.50
C SER A 112 14.84 26.39 -1.99
N TYR A 113 14.79 26.20 -0.66
CA TYR A 113 14.75 24.85 -0.07
C TYR A 113 13.58 24.01 -0.61
N ARG A 114 12.40 24.62 -0.76
CA ARG A 114 11.21 23.96 -1.30
C ARG A 114 11.43 23.51 -2.76
N GLN A 115 11.98 24.39 -3.59
CA GLN A 115 12.23 24.09 -5.00
C GLN A 115 13.34 23.03 -5.16
N PHE A 116 14.38 23.11 -4.34
CA PHE A 116 15.45 22.11 -4.29
C PHE A 116 14.92 20.71 -3.96
N CYS A 117 14.04 20.60 -2.95
CA CYS A 117 13.41 19.32 -2.62
C CYS A 117 12.54 18.78 -3.76
N ALA A 118 11.70 19.63 -4.36
CA ALA A 118 10.83 19.23 -5.47
C ALA A 118 11.63 18.76 -6.70
N LEU A 119 12.75 19.44 -7.02
CA LEU A 119 13.65 19.05 -8.09
C LEU A 119 14.39 17.74 -7.77
N PHE A 120 14.78 17.53 -6.52
CA PHE A 120 15.38 16.27 -6.09
C PHE A 120 14.39 15.10 -6.10
N GLU A 121 13.13 15.32 -5.71
CA GLU A 121 12.04 14.34 -5.81
C GLU A 121 11.78 13.97 -7.28
N ASN A 122 11.66 14.96 -8.17
CA ASN A 122 11.53 14.70 -9.60
C ASN A 122 12.77 13.99 -10.19
N TYR A 123 13.98 14.33 -9.72
CA TYR A 123 15.19 13.59 -10.11
C TYR A 123 15.11 12.13 -9.65
N VAL A 124 14.62 11.89 -8.43
CA VAL A 124 14.40 10.55 -7.92
C VAL A 124 13.37 9.79 -8.75
N ASP A 125 12.24 10.39 -9.09
CA ASP A 125 11.16 9.75 -9.86
C ASP A 125 11.61 9.43 -11.30
N VAL A 126 12.28 10.37 -11.96
CA VAL A 126 12.80 10.18 -13.34
C VAL A 126 13.90 9.12 -13.39
N ASN A 127 14.69 8.98 -12.32
CA ASN A 127 15.78 8.01 -12.25
C ASN A 127 15.40 6.73 -11.48
N ASP A 128 14.11 6.55 -11.15
CA ASP A 128 13.54 5.44 -10.38
C ASP A 128 14.29 5.16 -9.05
N LEU A 129 14.79 6.21 -8.41
CA LEU A 129 15.63 6.15 -7.19
C LEU A 129 14.78 6.14 -5.93
N THR A 130 13.87 5.19 -5.82
CA THR A 130 13.21 4.94 -4.54
C THR A 130 14.27 4.53 -3.51
N ALA A 131 14.31 5.23 -2.37
CA ALA A 131 14.99 4.68 -1.20
C ALA A 131 14.25 3.39 -0.85
N LEU A 132 14.80 2.23 -1.25
CA LEU A 132 14.28 0.93 -0.87
C LEU A 132 14.23 0.89 0.66
N LEU A 133 13.03 0.98 1.22
CA LEU A 133 12.77 0.40 2.53
C LEU A 133 13.08 -1.08 2.37
N THR A 134 14.26 -1.47 2.83
CA THR A 134 14.73 -2.85 2.74
C THR A 134 14.14 -3.55 3.95
N HIS A 135 13.14 -4.38 3.70
CA HIS A 135 12.55 -5.23 4.74
C HIS A 135 13.35 -6.54 4.76
N ALA A 136 13.91 -6.91 5.91
CA ALA A 136 14.60 -8.19 6.01
C ALA A 136 13.56 -9.34 5.95
N PRO A 137 13.93 -10.50 5.38
CA PRO A 137 13.01 -11.61 5.26
C PRO A 137 12.55 -12.09 6.64
N GLY A 138 11.24 -12.31 6.79
CA GLY A 138 10.63 -12.83 8.02
C GLY A 138 10.63 -11.84 9.20
N GLU A 139 11.08 -10.61 8.98
CA GLU A 139 11.20 -9.60 10.02
C GLU A 139 9.84 -9.03 10.43
N GLU A 140 9.02 -8.68 9.44
CA GLU A 140 7.79 -7.91 9.65
C GLU A 140 6.59 -8.56 8.97
N LEU A 141 5.47 -8.58 9.67
CA LEU A 141 4.14 -8.76 9.08
C LEU A 141 3.33 -7.50 9.34
N CYS A 142 2.98 -6.78 8.27
CA CYS A 142 2.14 -5.61 8.39
C CYS A 142 0.66 -6.01 8.29
N VAL A 143 -0.16 -5.48 9.17
CA VAL A 143 -1.57 -5.87 9.30
C VAL A 143 -2.48 -4.65 9.42
N ASP A 144 -3.65 -4.72 8.79
CA ASP A 144 -4.68 -3.70 8.90
C ASP A 144 -6.08 -4.25 8.58
N TRP A 145 -7.10 -3.44 8.84
CA TRP A 145 -8.44 -3.65 8.30
C TRP A 145 -8.62 -2.85 7.01
N SER A 146 -9.18 -3.46 5.99
CA SER A 146 -9.69 -2.72 4.83
C SER A 146 -10.76 -1.73 5.26
N GLY A 147 -10.71 -0.52 4.68
CA GLY A 147 -11.78 0.48 4.84
C GLY A 147 -13.08 0.07 4.13
N GLU A 148 -12.99 -0.67 3.04
CA GLU A 148 -14.14 -1.25 2.34
C GLU A 148 -14.52 -2.59 2.95
N THR A 149 -15.83 -2.81 3.08
CA THR A 149 -16.41 -4.04 3.63
C THR A 149 -17.20 -4.80 2.60
N MET A 150 -17.23 -6.12 2.74
CA MET A 150 -18.07 -7.02 1.95
C MET A 150 -19.37 -7.33 2.70
N ALA A 151 -20.20 -8.23 2.17
CA ALA A 151 -21.47 -8.61 2.77
C ALA A 151 -21.66 -10.13 2.78
N VAL A 152 -22.34 -10.61 3.81
CA VAL A 152 -22.91 -11.96 3.90
C VAL A 152 -24.41 -11.81 4.01
N VAL A 153 -25.16 -12.49 3.14
CA VAL A 153 -26.62 -12.35 3.02
C VAL A 153 -27.30 -13.61 3.52
N ASP A 154 -28.19 -13.47 4.50
CA ASP A 154 -29.03 -14.59 4.93
C ASP A 154 -30.01 -14.98 3.80
N PRO A 155 -29.95 -16.21 3.27
CA PRO A 155 -30.77 -16.63 2.13
C PRO A 155 -32.26 -16.76 2.47
N LEU A 156 -32.62 -16.86 3.76
CA LEU A 156 -34.01 -16.98 4.20
C LEU A 156 -34.65 -15.61 4.45
N THR A 157 -33.90 -14.69 5.07
CA THR A 157 -34.44 -13.38 5.47
C THR A 157 -34.08 -12.25 4.52
N GLY A 158 -33.09 -12.44 3.64
CA GLY A 158 -32.51 -11.40 2.79
C GLY A 158 -31.71 -10.34 3.56
N VAL A 159 -31.49 -10.53 4.87
CA VAL A 159 -30.75 -9.59 5.70
C VAL A 159 -29.26 -9.68 5.36
N SER A 160 -28.67 -8.54 5.00
CA SER A 160 -27.24 -8.40 4.75
C SER A 160 -26.49 -8.02 6.03
N VAL A 161 -25.44 -8.77 6.34
CA VAL A 161 -24.52 -8.52 7.44
C VAL A 161 -23.18 -8.07 6.87
N GLN A 162 -22.65 -6.98 7.42
CA GLN A 162 -21.37 -6.43 7.02
C GLN A 162 -20.22 -7.38 7.38
N ALA A 163 -19.31 -7.56 6.43
CA ALA A 163 -18.10 -8.37 6.58
C ALA A 163 -16.85 -7.48 6.45
N TYR A 164 -16.12 -7.35 7.55
CA TYR A 164 -14.89 -6.57 7.64
C TYR A 164 -13.71 -7.40 7.15
N VAL A 165 -12.92 -6.87 6.22
CA VAL A 165 -11.81 -7.61 5.61
C VAL A 165 -10.51 -7.26 6.32
N PHE A 166 -9.92 -8.25 6.99
CA PHE A 166 -8.58 -8.19 7.53
C PHE A 166 -7.56 -8.41 6.42
N VAL A 167 -6.45 -7.67 6.45
CA VAL A 167 -5.34 -7.79 5.50
C VAL A 167 -4.04 -7.94 6.27
N ALA A 168 -3.23 -8.92 5.86
CA ALA A 168 -1.88 -9.12 6.33
C ALA A 168 -0.92 -9.20 5.15
N SER A 169 0.29 -8.66 5.28
CA SER A 169 1.28 -8.71 4.22
C SER A 169 2.71 -8.74 4.73
N LEU A 170 3.53 -9.61 4.13
CA LEU A 170 4.97 -9.68 4.33
C LEU A 170 5.67 -8.70 3.36
N PRO A 171 6.33 -7.63 3.85
CA PRO A 171 6.87 -6.61 2.97
C PRO A 171 8.02 -7.06 2.06
N HIS A 172 8.78 -8.07 2.49
CA HIS A 172 9.94 -8.58 1.76
C HIS A 172 9.50 -9.31 0.47
N SER A 173 8.78 -10.43 0.58
CA SER A 173 8.23 -11.17 -0.56
C SER A 173 7.04 -10.49 -1.22
N GLY A 174 6.32 -9.64 -0.49
CA GLY A 174 5.05 -9.06 -0.92
C GLY A 174 3.88 -10.03 -0.84
N LEU A 175 4.04 -11.20 -0.20
CA LEU A 175 2.95 -12.14 0.05
C LEU A 175 1.83 -11.46 0.83
N ILE A 176 0.58 -11.72 0.44
CA ILE A 176 -0.60 -11.17 1.09
C ILE A 176 -1.51 -12.27 1.62
N HIS A 177 -2.26 -11.97 2.66
CA HIS A 177 -3.38 -12.76 3.15
C HIS A 177 -4.55 -11.84 3.47
N ALA A 178 -5.77 -12.33 3.26
CA ALA A 178 -6.98 -11.63 3.66
C ALA A 178 -8.04 -12.61 4.19
N SER A 179 -8.85 -12.14 5.13
CA SER A 179 -10.00 -12.88 5.65
C SER A 179 -11.12 -11.94 6.11
N ALA A 180 -12.37 -12.37 5.94
CA ALA A 180 -13.57 -11.64 6.32
C ALA A 180 -14.08 -12.04 7.71
N TRP A 181 -14.45 -11.04 8.49
CA TRP A 181 -14.91 -11.17 9.88
C TRP A 181 -16.19 -10.36 10.15
N PRO A 182 -17.03 -10.79 11.11
CA PRO A 182 -18.28 -10.10 11.43
C PRO A 182 -18.08 -8.75 12.14
N ASP A 183 -16.92 -8.53 12.75
CA ASP A 183 -16.59 -7.27 13.42
C ASP A 183 -15.08 -7.04 13.47
N MET A 184 -14.68 -5.82 13.86
CA MET A 184 -13.27 -5.43 14.06
C MET A 184 -12.83 -5.55 15.54
N ARG A 185 -13.55 -6.33 16.37
CA ARG A 185 -13.26 -6.43 17.81
C ARG A 185 -12.07 -7.36 18.07
N MET A 186 -11.56 -7.33 19.31
CA MET A 186 -10.36 -8.08 19.70
C MET A 186 -10.41 -9.57 19.37
N ARG A 187 -11.55 -10.26 19.52
CA ARG A 187 -11.66 -11.69 19.15
C ARG A 187 -11.38 -11.89 17.66
N SER A 188 -12.10 -11.17 16.81
CA SER A 188 -11.94 -11.23 15.35
C SER A 188 -10.53 -10.82 14.93
N TRP A 189 -9.98 -9.76 15.54
CA TRP A 189 -8.59 -9.32 15.31
C TRP A 189 -7.56 -10.43 15.56
N LEU A 190 -7.60 -11.07 16.73
CA LEU A 190 -6.64 -12.12 17.07
C LEU A 190 -6.85 -13.41 16.28
N CYS A 191 -8.10 -13.78 15.99
CA CYS A 191 -8.38 -14.92 15.13
C CYS A 191 -7.90 -14.66 13.68
N ALA A 192 -8.06 -13.45 13.16
CA ALA A 192 -7.54 -13.08 11.85
C ALA A 192 -6.01 -13.14 11.78
N HIS A 193 -5.32 -12.74 12.85
CA HIS A 193 -3.87 -12.91 12.97
C HIS A 193 -3.46 -14.37 12.96
N ARG A 194 -4.14 -15.22 13.75
CA ARG A 194 -3.90 -16.66 13.74
C ARG A 194 -4.06 -17.21 12.32
N ASP A 195 -5.14 -16.87 11.64
CA ASP A 195 -5.41 -17.41 10.31
C ASP A 195 -4.37 -16.93 9.27
N ALA A 196 -3.87 -15.70 9.41
CA ALA A 196 -2.75 -15.22 8.61
C ALA A 196 -1.44 -15.94 8.90
N LEU A 197 -1.10 -16.18 10.17
CA LEU A 197 0.10 -16.94 10.55
C LEU A 197 0.00 -18.41 10.09
N ASP A 198 -1.17 -19.02 10.23
CA ASP A 198 -1.48 -20.37 9.73
C ASP A 198 -1.30 -20.42 8.19
N TYR A 199 -1.79 -19.41 7.45
CA TYR A 199 -1.65 -19.32 5.99
C TYR A 199 -0.20 -19.17 5.54
N ILE A 200 0.56 -18.30 6.22
CA ILE A 200 1.98 -18.07 5.93
C ILE A 200 2.83 -19.28 6.32
N GLY A 201 2.39 -20.07 7.30
CA GLY A 201 3.10 -21.26 7.78
C GLY A 201 4.25 -20.94 8.75
N GLY A 202 4.27 -19.74 9.33
CA GLY A 202 5.35 -19.31 10.23
C GLY A 202 5.07 -17.99 10.94
N VAL A 203 5.93 -17.65 11.90
CA VAL A 203 5.80 -16.47 12.75
C VAL A 203 6.93 -15.47 12.46
N PRO A 204 6.62 -14.20 12.15
CA PRO A 204 7.63 -13.17 11.94
C PRO A 204 8.31 -12.76 13.26
N VAL A 205 9.37 -11.95 13.16
CA VAL A 205 9.98 -11.33 14.34
C VAL A 205 9.01 -10.36 15.00
N ARG A 206 8.35 -9.50 14.22
CA ARG A 206 7.34 -8.55 14.70
C ARG A 206 6.13 -8.43 13.79
N ILE A 207 5.00 -8.10 14.41
CA ILE A 207 3.76 -7.72 13.75
C ILE A 207 3.62 -6.20 13.87
N VAL A 208 3.33 -5.55 12.74
CA VAL A 208 3.24 -4.10 12.60
C VAL A 208 1.79 -3.72 12.29
N PRO A 209 0.97 -3.43 13.31
CA PRO A 209 -0.39 -2.95 13.08
C PRO A 209 -0.40 -1.46 12.72
N ASP A 210 -1.21 -1.10 11.71
CA ASP A 210 -1.32 0.31 11.28
C ASP A 210 -2.22 1.15 12.19
N ASN A 211 -3.23 0.51 12.79
CA ASN A 211 -4.23 1.19 13.60
C ASN A 211 -4.01 1.00 15.11
N ALA A 212 -3.56 2.07 15.73
CA ALA A 212 -3.21 2.11 17.13
C ALA A 212 -4.43 2.12 18.08
N SER A 213 -5.69 2.05 17.63
CA SER A 213 -6.85 1.99 18.53
C SER A 213 -7.23 0.56 18.93
N THR A 214 -7.11 -0.41 18.02
CA THR A 214 -7.37 -1.84 18.30
C THR A 214 -6.13 -2.52 18.87
N ALA A 215 -4.94 -2.12 18.43
CA ALA A 215 -3.67 -2.67 18.87
C ALA A 215 -3.17 -2.09 20.20
N THR A 216 -3.56 -0.86 20.54
CA THR A 216 -3.01 -0.18 21.71
C THR A 216 -4.04 0.63 22.50
N ASN A 217 -3.98 0.53 23.82
CA ASN A 217 -4.74 1.36 24.75
C ASN A 217 -3.93 2.64 25.04
N GLN A 218 -4.61 3.79 25.10
CA GLN A 218 -3.96 5.02 25.53
C GLN A 218 -3.65 4.93 27.03
N ILE A 219 -2.38 5.12 27.43
CA ILE A 219 -1.96 5.02 28.84
C ILE A 219 -2.67 6.08 29.70
N THR A 220 -2.91 7.26 29.15
CA THR A 220 -3.67 8.35 29.79
C THR A 220 -4.21 9.29 28.73
N ARG A 221 -5.36 9.95 28.97
CA ARG A 221 -5.97 10.90 28.01
C ARG A 221 -4.96 12.01 27.66
N GLY A 222 -4.48 12.02 26.41
CA GLY A 222 -3.48 12.96 25.91
C GLY A 222 -2.04 12.43 25.81
N ALA A 223 -1.77 11.22 26.29
CA ALA A 223 -0.46 10.59 26.12
C ALA A 223 -0.23 10.13 24.66
N THR A 224 0.99 10.36 24.15
CA THR A 224 1.44 9.88 22.83
C THR A 224 1.87 8.42 22.87
N VAL A 225 2.24 7.92 24.05
CA VAL A 225 2.61 6.52 24.29
C VAL A 225 1.34 5.70 24.52
N ARG A 226 1.22 4.60 23.79
CA ARG A 226 0.09 3.67 23.89
C ARG A 226 0.63 2.29 24.28
N GLU A 227 0.03 1.65 25.27
CA GLU A 227 0.37 0.28 25.67
C GLU A 227 -0.35 -0.71 24.76
N VAL A 228 0.33 -1.78 24.37
CA VAL A 228 -0.32 -2.88 23.64
C VAL A 228 -1.44 -3.44 24.53
N ASN A 229 -2.61 -3.69 23.94
CA ASN A 229 -3.70 -4.30 24.68
C ASN A 229 -3.25 -5.64 25.30
N GLU A 230 -3.54 -5.87 26.59
CA GLU A 230 -3.09 -7.07 27.32
C GLU A 230 -3.38 -8.37 26.56
N ARG A 231 -4.54 -8.50 25.93
CA ARG A 231 -4.90 -9.69 25.16
C ARG A 231 -4.06 -9.85 23.90
N TYR A 232 -3.70 -8.75 23.27
CA TYR A 232 -2.84 -8.76 22.09
C TYR A 232 -1.39 -9.05 22.47
N GLN A 233 -0.94 -8.57 23.64
CA GLN A 233 0.34 -8.96 24.21
C GLN A 233 0.39 -10.46 24.52
N GLN A 234 -0.63 -11.03 25.16
CA GLN A 234 -0.71 -12.49 25.41
C GLN A 234 -0.67 -13.30 24.12
N PHE A 235 -1.33 -12.81 23.06
CA PHE A 235 -1.23 -13.41 21.72
C PHE A 235 0.22 -13.37 21.20
N ALA A 236 0.86 -12.21 21.27
CA ALA A 236 2.26 -12.05 20.87
C ALA A 236 3.21 -12.96 21.65
N GLU A 237 3.01 -13.09 22.96
CA GLU A 237 3.79 -13.98 23.83
C GLU A 237 3.62 -15.45 23.44
N PHE A 238 2.38 -15.88 23.12
CA PHE A 238 2.11 -17.25 22.67
C PHE A 238 2.88 -17.63 21.40
N TYR A 239 2.91 -16.72 20.42
CA TYR A 239 3.68 -16.91 19.18
C TYR A 239 5.16 -16.49 19.31
N GLY A 240 5.53 -15.88 20.42
CA GLY A 240 6.87 -15.33 20.66
C GLY A 240 7.22 -14.12 19.79
N CYS A 241 6.29 -13.40 19.16
CA CYS A 241 6.55 -12.26 18.29
C CYS A 241 6.39 -10.91 19.00
N GLY A 242 7.12 -9.89 18.55
CA GLY A 242 6.91 -8.52 19.02
C GLY A 242 5.69 -7.87 18.34
N ILE A 243 5.02 -6.93 19.01
CA ILE A 243 4.05 -6.03 18.38
C ILE A 243 4.67 -4.64 18.35
N THR A 244 4.84 -4.07 17.16
CA THR A 244 5.42 -2.74 16.97
C THR A 244 4.48 -1.88 16.12
N PRO A 245 3.59 -1.10 16.75
CA PRO A 245 2.66 -0.25 16.01
C PRO A 245 3.40 0.75 15.11
N ALA A 246 2.82 1.04 13.94
CA ALA A 246 3.35 2.06 13.05
C ALA A 246 3.38 3.44 13.75
N ARG A 247 4.43 4.23 13.52
CA ARG A 247 4.61 5.53 14.19
C ARG A 247 3.58 6.55 13.67
N PRO A 248 2.81 7.22 14.55
CA PRO A 248 1.89 8.26 14.13
C PRO A 248 2.60 9.39 13.35
N GLY A 249 2.02 9.82 12.22
CA GLY A 249 2.53 10.95 11.44
C GLY A 249 3.76 10.64 10.58
N LYS A 250 4.10 9.36 10.35
CA LYS A 250 5.14 8.95 9.39
C LYS A 250 4.54 8.09 8.26
N PRO A 251 4.12 8.71 7.14
CA PRO A 251 3.47 8.02 6.02
C PRO A 251 4.28 6.85 5.44
N ARG A 252 5.60 6.87 5.60
CA ARG A 252 6.50 5.88 4.98
C ARG A 252 6.51 4.53 5.70
N ASP A 253 6.18 4.49 6.99
CA ASP A 253 6.07 3.22 7.73
C ASP A 253 4.78 2.46 7.31
N LYS A 254 3.84 3.13 6.63
CA LYS A 254 2.50 2.62 6.25
C LYS A 254 2.39 2.18 4.79
N ALA A 255 3.30 2.63 3.93
CA ALA A 255 3.15 2.48 2.47
C ALA A 255 2.99 1.03 1.99
N HIS A 256 3.56 0.04 2.70
CA HIS A 256 3.42 -1.36 2.30
C HIS A 256 2.03 -1.92 2.59
N VAL A 257 1.50 -1.65 3.79
CA VAL A 257 0.19 -2.16 4.19
C VAL A 257 -0.94 -1.46 3.44
N GLU A 258 -0.80 -0.15 3.18
CA GLU A 258 -1.72 0.60 2.31
C GLU A 258 -1.80 -0.04 0.92
N LYS A 259 -0.65 -0.34 0.29
CA LYS A 259 -0.62 -1.04 -1.01
C LYS A 259 -1.26 -2.43 -0.95
N ALA A 260 -1.06 -3.17 0.14
CA ALA A 260 -1.67 -4.49 0.30
C ALA A 260 -3.19 -4.38 0.44
N VAL A 261 -3.68 -3.40 1.20
CA VAL A 261 -5.11 -3.08 1.32
C VAL A 261 -5.69 -2.71 -0.04
N ASP A 262 -5.05 -1.83 -0.81
CA ASP A 262 -5.48 -1.46 -2.16
C ASP A 262 -5.59 -2.69 -3.07
N ILE A 263 -4.59 -3.60 -3.01
CA ILE A 263 -4.62 -4.85 -3.77
C ILE A 263 -5.82 -5.71 -3.36
N VAL A 264 -6.11 -5.83 -2.06
CA VAL A 264 -7.24 -6.62 -1.57
C VAL A 264 -8.57 -5.99 -1.98
N GLN A 265 -8.70 -4.66 -1.92
CA GLN A 265 -9.93 -3.97 -2.35
C GLN A 265 -10.20 -4.23 -3.84
N THR A 266 -9.21 -3.98 -4.70
CA THR A 266 -9.37 -4.16 -6.16
C THR A 266 -9.48 -5.63 -6.56
N TRP A 267 -8.57 -6.48 -6.09
CA TRP A 267 -8.46 -7.84 -6.62
C TRP A 267 -9.22 -8.87 -5.80
N VAL A 268 -9.76 -8.53 -4.63
CA VAL A 268 -10.63 -9.42 -3.84
C VAL A 268 -12.04 -8.84 -3.75
N ALA A 269 -12.21 -7.66 -3.14
CA ALA A 269 -13.55 -7.13 -2.88
C ALA A 269 -14.30 -6.79 -4.19
N GLU A 270 -13.68 -6.05 -5.11
CA GLU A 270 -14.29 -5.71 -6.40
C GLU A 270 -14.46 -6.95 -7.29
N ALA A 271 -13.47 -7.84 -7.34
CA ALA A 271 -13.54 -9.09 -8.10
C ALA A 271 -14.68 -10.02 -7.65
N LEU A 272 -15.03 -10.00 -6.36
CA LEU A 272 -16.11 -10.80 -5.78
C LEU A 272 -17.44 -10.03 -5.64
N SER A 273 -17.50 -8.75 -6.02
CA SER A 273 -18.66 -7.86 -5.78
C SER A 273 -19.97 -8.32 -6.43
N GLY A 274 -19.92 -9.12 -7.49
CA GLY A 274 -21.08 -9.69 -8.17
C GLY A 274 -21.56 -11.03 -7.61
N GLN A 275 -20.91 -11.56 -6.56
CA GLN A 275 -21.24 -12.84 -5.95
C GLN A 275 -21.92 -12.63 -4.59
N GLU A 276 -22.97 -13.40 -4.33
CA GLU A 276 -23.65 -13.41 -3.04
C GLU A 276 -23.14 -14.60 -2.19
N PHE A 277 -22.82 -14.33 -0.94
CA PHE A 277 -22.34 -15.32 0.02
C PHE A 277 -23.32 -15.46 1.17
N SER A 278 -23.71 -16.70 1.50
CA SER A 278 -24.66 -16.98 2.57
C SER A 278 -24.03 -17.20 3.94
N THR A 279 -22.72 -17.46 3.99
CA THR A 279 -21.96 -17.66 5.23
C THR A 279 -20.60 -16.99 5.15
N PHE A 280 -20.01 -16.66 6.32
CA PHE A 280 -18.63 -16.21 6.40
C PHE A 280 -17.64 -17.27 5.90
N ASP A 281 -17.94 -18.56 6.07
CA ASP A 281 -17.09 -19.63 5.56
C ASP A 281 -17.04 -19.65 4.02
N ALA A 282 -18.20 -19.49 3.37
CA ALA A 282 -18.28 -19.41 1.91
C ALA A 282 -17.55 -18.18 1.37
N LEU A 283 -17.74 -17.01 2.02
CA LEU A 283 -17.02 -15.79 1.68
C LEU A 283 -15.50 -15.95 1.86
N ASN A 284 -15.06 -16.51 2.99
CA ASN A 284 -13.64 -16.72 3.26
C ASN A 284 -13.00 -17.73 2.31
N ALA A 285 -13.73 -18.76 1.88
CA ALA A 285 -13.24 -19.69 0.87
C ALA A 285 -12.99 -18.99 -0.48
N ALA A 286 -13.90 -18.09 -0.90
CA ALA A 286 -13.74 -17.30 -2.12
C ALA A 286 -12.60 -16.29 -2.00
N ILE A 287 -12.49 -15.60 -0.85
CA ILE A 287 -11.36 -14.70 -0.55
C ILE A 287 -10.04 -15.46 -0.61
N ALA A 288 -9.95 -16.65 0.00
CA ALA A 288 -8.74 -17.46 0.01
C ALA A 288 -8.31 -17.86 -1.41
N ALA A 289 -9.25 -18.31 -2.25
CA ALA A 289 -8.97 -18.64 -3.64
C ALA A 289 -8.45 -17.43 -4.42
N GLN A 290 -9.02 -16.24 -4.19
CA GLN A 290 -8.61 -15.02 -4.85
C GLN A 290 -7.24 -14.53 -4.36
N VAL A 291 -6.97 -14.63 -3.06
CA VAL A 291 -5.66 -14.36 -2.45
C VAL A 291 -4.59 -15.29 -3.03
N ASP A 292 -4.88 -16.58 -3.17
CA ASP A 292 -3.96 -17.53 -3.79
C ASP A 292 -3.66 -17.14 -5.24
N TRP A 293 -4.68 -16.81 -6.02
CA TRP A 293 -4.47 -16.30 -7.38
C TRP A 293 -3.57 -15.06 -7.43
N ILE A 294 -3.76 -14.09 -6.52
CA ILE A 294 -2.90 -12.89 -6.44
C ILE A 294 -1.45 -13.25 -6.09
N ASN A 295 -1.26 -14.21 -5.19
CA ASN A 295 0.05 -14.65 -4.73
C ASN A 295 0.79 -15.50 -5.78
N ASP A 296 0.05 -16.23 -6.61
CA ASP A 296 0.58 -17.13 -7.64
C ASP A 296 0.75 -16.47 -9.01
N ARG A 297 0.15 -15.29 -9.23
CA ARG A 297 0.34 -14.52 -10.47
C ARG A 297 1.80 -14.11 -10.69
N GLU A 298 2.33 -14.44 -11.86
CA GLU A 298 3.67 -14.06 -12.32
C GLU A 298 3.78 -12.58 -12.74
N GLY A 299 5.01 -12.10 -12.92
CA GLY A 299 5.29 -10.72 -13.30
C GLY A 299 5.40 -9.76 -12.12
N PHE A 300 5.60 -10.28 -10.89
CA PHE A 300 5.65 -9.44 -9.70
C PHE A 300 6.96 -8.64 -9.63
N ARG A 301 6.84 -7.33 -9.37
CA ARG A 301 7.97 -6.37 -9.32
C ARG A 301 8.87 -6.42 -10.57
N GLY A 302 8.28 -6.69 -11.75
CA GLY A 302 9.02 -6.77 -13.02
C GLY A 302 9.91 -8.01 -13.15
N ARG A 303 9.71 -9.02 -12.30
CA ARG A 303 10.40 -10.32 -12.35
C ARG A 303 9.47 -11.38 -12.93
N ASN A 304 10.05 -12.40 -13.57
CA ASN A 304 9.33 -13.63 -13.94
C ASN A 304 9.18 -14.53 -12.70
N ALA A 305 8.59 -13.98 -11.64
CA ALA A 305 8.30 -14.68 -10.41
C ALA A 305 6.98 -14.18 -9.82
N SER A 306 6.30 -15.04 -9.07
CA SER A 306 5.13 -14.69 -8.26
C SER A 306 5.53 -14.25 -6.84
N ARG A 307 4.58 -13.71 -6.08
CA ARG A 307 4.80 -13.41 -4.64
C ARG A 307 5.11 -14.69 -3.87
N ARG A 308 4.40 -15.78 -4.19
CA ARG A 308 4.59 -17.08 -3.53
C ARG A 308 5.97 -17.66 -3.82
N GLN A 309 6.45 -17.57 -5.06
CA GLN A 309 7.81 -18.01 -5.40
C GLN A 309 8.87 -17.23 -4.62
N LEU A 310 8.77 -15.89 -4.58
CA LEU A 310 9.67 -15.08 -3.76
C LEU A 310 9.60 -15.42 -2.27
N PHE A 311 8.40 -15.67 -1.75
CA PHE A 311 8.23 -16.10 -0.37
C PHE A 311 8.98 -17.40 -0.07
N VAL A 312 8.75 -18.43 -0.89
CA VAL A 312 9.39 -19.74 -0.73
C VAL A 312 10.91 -19.64 -0.86
N GLU A 313 11.40 -18.86 -1.82
CA GLU A 313 12.84 -18.76 -2.12
C GLU A 313 13.64 -17.92 -1.11
N SER A 314 13.04 -16.86 -0.54
CA SER A 314 13.82 -15.87 0.23
C SER A 314 13.29 -15.53 1.61
N GLU A 315 12.09 -15.99 2.00
CA GLU A 315 11.44 -15.54 3.24
C GLU A 315 10.93 -16.65 4.15
N ALA A 316 10.42 -17.76 3.59
CA ALA A 316 9.79 -18.83 4.36
C ALA A 316 10.74 -19.42 5.43
N GLU A 317 12.00 -19.65 5.09
CA GLU A 317 13.00 -20.20 6.02
C GLU A 317 13.43 -19.20 7.11
N ALA A 318 13.18 -17.90 6.92
CA ALA A 318 13.50 -16.87 7.91
C ALA A 318 12.41 -16.74 8.98
N LEU A 319 11.22 -17.30 8.75
CA LEU A 319 10.14 -17.32 9.72
C LEU A 319 10.40 -18.36 10.81
N ARG A 320 9.92 -18.08 12.02
CA ARG A 320 9.92 -19.07 13.09
C ARG A 320 8.80 -20.09 12.88
N PRO A 321 8.99 -21.34 13.31
CA PRO A 321 7.94 -22.34 13.21
C PRO A 321 6.72 -21.94 14.05
N LEU A 322 5.54 -22.32 13.58
CA LEU A 322 4.32 -22.20 14.36
C LEU A 322 4.40 -23.09 15.63
N PRO A 323 3.82 -22.66 16.76
CA PRO A 323 3.67 -23.53 17.92
C PRO A 323 2.90 -24.81 17.59
N GLN A 324 3.27 -25.94 18.19
CA GLN A 324 2.53 -27.21 18.00
C GLN A 324 1.06 -27.11 18.43
N GLN A 325 0.82 -26.38 19.51
CA GLN A 325 -0.54 -26.10 19.96
C GLN A 325 -1.09 -24.93 19.13
N ARG A 326 -2.29 -25.11 18.57
CA ARG A 326 -3.00 -24.01 17.91
C ARG A 326 -3.49 -23.01 18.95
N TRP A 327 -3.25 -21.73 18.72
CA TRP A 327 -3.79 -20.69 19.58
C TRP A 327 -5.32 -20.66 19.52
N SER A 328 -5.95 -20.52 20.68
CA SER A 328 -7.40 -20.38 20.82
C SER A 328 -7.72 -19.14 21.65
N TYR A 329 -8.58 -18.28 21.12
CA TYR A 329 -9.12 -17.19 21.93
C TYR A 329 -9.87 -17.78 23.12
N SER A 330 -9.62 -17.25 24.31
CA SER A 330 -10.37 -17.64 25.49
C SER A 330 -10.61 -16.46 26.39
N THR A 331 -11.65 -16.56 27.21
CA THR A 331 -11.94 -15.60 28.27
C THR A 331 -12.01 -16.33 29.60
N TRP A 332 -11.45 -15.71 30.62
CA TRP A 332 -11.51 -16.21 31.98
C TRP A 332 -12.64 -15.55 32.73
N ARG A 333 -13.40 -16.36 33.47
CA ARG A 333 -14.45 -15.89 34.36
C ARG A 333 -14.40 -16.65 35.67
N LYS A 334 -14.59 -15.93 36.78
CA LYS A 334 -14.86 -16.58 38.07
C LYS A 334 -16.31 -17.01 38.15
N ALA A 335 -16.52 -18.28 38.49
CA ALA A 335 -17.84 -18.84 38.76
C ALA A 335 -17.83 -19.55 40.11
N LYS A 336 -18.94 -19.49 40.84
CA LYS A 336 -19.11 -20.26 42.07
C LYS A 336 -19.79 -21.58 41.73
N ALA A 337 -19.19 -22.69 42.11
CA ALA A 337 -19.82 -23.99 41.96
C ALA A 337 -20.98 -24.11 42.95
N GLY A 338 -22.18 -24.41 42.43
CA GLY A 338 -23.35 -24.69 43.24
C GLY A 338 -23.16 -25.95 44.08
N VAL A 339 -24.04 -26.11 45.08
CA VAL A 339 -24.07 -27.33 45.92
C VAL A 339 -24.39 -28.60 45.11
N ASN A 340 -25.00 -28.43 43.94
CA ASN A 340 -25.25 -29.47 42.96
C ASN A 340 -24.04 -29.78 42.07
N TYR A 341 -22.85 -29.26 42.38
CA TYR A 341 -21.61 -29.48 41.62
C TYR A 341 -21.64 -28.93 40.19
N HIS A 342 -22.42 -27.87 39.94
CA HIS A 342 -22.48 -27.21 38.64
C HIS A 342 -22.05 -25.74 38.71
N VAL A 343 -21.40 -25.26 37.65
CA VAL A 343 -21.16 -23.83 37.40
C VAL A 343 -22.03 -23.37 36.24
N GLN A 344 -22.56 -22.15 36.33
CA GLN A 344 -23.36 -21.57 35.24
C GLN A 344 -22.49 -20.66 34.36
N VAL A 345 -22.46 -20.94 33.07
CA VAL A 345 -21.75 -20.16 32.05
C VAL A 345 -22.72 -19.90 30.90
N GLU A 346 -22.93 -18.63 30.55
CA GLU A 346 -23.82 -18.19 29.45
C GLU A 346 -25.14 -18.98 29.37
N LYS A 347 -25.83 -19.08 30.52
CA LYS A 347 -27.11 -19.78 30.73
C LYS A 347 -27.07 -21.31 30.69
N HIS A 348 -25.91 -21.92 30.47
CA HIS A 348 -25.71 -23.37 30.51
C HIS A 348 -25.03 -23.79 31.83
N PHE A 349 -25.32 -25.01 32.29
CA PHE A 349 -24.70 -25.59 33.48
C PHE A 349 -23.66 -26.62 33.09
N TYR A 350 -22.47 -26.50 33.67
CA TYR A 350 -21.36 -27.42 33.46
C TYR A 350 -21.01 -28.08 34.80
N SER A 351 -20.87 -29.39 34.80
CA SER A 351 -20.49 -30.14 36.00
C SER A 351 -19.02 -29.88 36.35
N VAL A 352 -18.74 -29.79 37.64
CA VAL A 352 -17.38 -29.76 38.20
C VAL A 352 -17.22 -30.90 39.20
N PRO A 353 -15.98 -31.36 39.49
CA PRO A 353 -15.78 -32.36 40.53
C PRO A 353 -16.40 -31.94 41.86
N TRP A 354 -16.98 -32.89 42.59
CA TRP A 354 -17.78 -32.61 43.77
C TRP A 354 -17.02 -31.84 44.86
N SER A 355 -15.69 -32.01 44.91
CA SER A 355 -14.76 -31.32 45.80
C SER A 355 -14.72 -29.80 45.63
N PHE A 356 -15.29 -29.29 44.54
CA PHE A 356 -15.40 -27.86 44.26
C PHE A 356 -16.73 -27.24 44.66
N ALA A 357 -17.74 -28.01 45.11
CA ALA A 357 -19.01 -27.45 45.57
C ALA A 357 -18.81 -26.32 46.60
N GLY A 358 -19.48 -25.19 46.38
CA GLY A 358 -19.40 -24.01 47.23
C GLY A 358 -18.14 -23.16 47.02
N LYS A 359 -17.14 -23.63 46.26
CA LYS A 359 -15.90 -22.89 45.98
C LYS A 359 -16.03 -22.03 44.71
N SER A 360 -15.25 -20.96 44.67
CA SER A 360 -15.03 -20.19 43.44
C SER A 360 -13.98 -20.90 42.59
N VAL A 361 -14.27 -21.07 41.30
CA VAL A 361 -13.38 -21.64 40.30
C VAL A 361 -13.17 -20.65 39.16
N ASP A 362 -11.99 -20.73 38.55
CA ASP A 362 -11.71 -20.01 37.31
C ASP A 362 -12.18 -20.87 36.12
N VAL A 363 -13.01 -20.29 35.27
CA VAL A 363 -13.58 -20.94 34.09
C VAL A 363 -12.99 -20.30 32.86
N GLN A 364 -12.34 -21.11 32.02
CA GLN A 364 -11.85 -20.73 30.71
C GLN A 364 -12.92 -21.05 29.66
N ILE A 365 -13.34 -20.05 28.91
CA ILE A 365 -14.38 -20.13 27.87
C ILE A 365 -13.72 -19.85 26.53
N PHE A 366 -13.84 -20.76 25.57
CA PHE A 366 -13.22 -20.68 24.24
C PHE A 366 -14.18 -20.14 23.17
#